data_AF-A0A2K3M345-F1
#
_entry.id   AF-A0A2K3M345-F1
#
_cell.length_a   1.000
_cell.length_b   1.000
_cell.length_c   1.000
_cell.angle_alpha   90.00
_cell.angle_beta   90.00
_cell.angle_gamma   90.00
#
_symmetry.space_group_name_H-M   'P 1'
#
loop_
_entity.id
_entity.type
_entity.pdbx_description
1 polymer ?
#
loop_
_entity_poly.entity_id
_entity_poly.type
_entity_poly.pdbx_seq_one_letter_code
_entity_poly.pdbx_strand_id
1 'polypeptide(L)' 'YVPEDQLLKSIQESPFPANFMAALGHSMSVKGDTTNFEIDPSFGVEATELYPDVKYTSVDNYLNAFV' A
#
# COMPACT_ATOMS: atom_id res chain seq x y z
N TYR A 1 -4.20 5.98 -15.99
CA TYR A 1 -4.57 6.95 -14.95
C TYR A 1 -6.08 6.93 -14.78
N VAL A 2 -6.57 6.89 -13.55
CA VAL A 2 -8.00 6.89 -13.21
C VAL A 2 -8.21 7.98 -12.13
N PRO A 3 -9.12 8.95 -12.31
CA PRO A 3 -9.42 9.95 -11.30
C PRO A 3 -10.02 9.34 -10.03
N GLU A 4 -9.77 9.96 -8.86
CA GLU A 4 -10.25 9.46 -7.58
C GLU A 4 -11.79 9.33 -7.54
N ASP A 5 -12.53 10.33 -8.03
CA ASP A 5 -14.01 10.28 -8.05
C ASP A 5 -14.55 9.09 -8.85
N GLN A 6 -13.88 8.76 -9.97
CA GLN A 6 -14.26 7.60 -10.78
C GLN A 6 -13.97 6.29 -10.04
N LEU A 7 -12.85 6.21 -9.32
CA LEU A 7 -12.51 5.06 -8.49
C LEU A 7 -13.49 4.88 -7.33
N LEU A 8 -13.84 5.96 -6.62
CA LEU A 8 -14.82 5.93 -5.53
C LEU A 8 -16.19 5.45 -6.00
N LYS A 9 -16.63 5.92 -7.18
CA LYS A 9 -17.86 5.42 -7.80
C LYS A 9 -17.77 3.93 -8.09
N SER A 10 -16.67 3.47 -8.68
CA SER A 10 -16.46 2.05 -8.97
C SER A 10 -16.47 1.17 -7.72
N ILE A 11 -15.91 1.65 -6.59
CA ILE A 11 -15.96 0.95 -5.30
C ILE A 11 -17.41 0.79 -4.83
N GLN A 12 -18.23 1.85 -4.91
CA GLN A 12 -19.62 1.81 -4.47
C GLN A 12 -20.50 0.89 -5.32
N GLU A 13 -20.22 0.81 -6.63
CA GLU A 13 -21.04 0.06 -7.59
C GLU A 13 -20.61 -1.40 -7.76
N SER A 14 -19.38 -1.75 -7.37
CA SER A 14 -18.84 -3.10 -7.56
C SER A 14 -19.33 -4.08 -6.49
N PRO A 15 -19.58 -5.35 -6.83
CA PRO A 15 -19.91 -6.38 -5.85
C PRO A 15 -18.68 -6.81 -5.05
N PHE A 16 -18.91 -7.47 -3.91
CA PHE A 16 -17.85 -8.17 -3.20
C PHE A 16 -17.33 -9.36 -4.02
N PRO A 17 -16.01 -9.61 -4.07
CA PRO A 17 -14.92 -8.93 -3.35
C PRO A 17 -14.27 -7.74 -4.10
N ALA A 18 -14.73 -7.41 -5.31
CA ALA A 18 -14.09 -6.42 -6.15
C ALA A 18 -14.08 -5.01 -5.55
N ASN A 19 -15.17 -4.59 -4.91
CA ASN A 19 -15.24 -3.31 -4.20
C ASN A 19 -14.21 -3.20 -3.07
N PHE A 20 -14.01 -4.27 -2.30
CA PHE A 20 -13.06 -4.33 -1.21
C PHE A 20 -11.62 -4.22 -1.73
N MET A 21 -11.29 -4.96 -2.80
CA MET A 21 -9.98 -4.85 -3.44
C MET A 21 -9.71 -3.43 -3.98
N ALA A 22 -10.71 -2.81 -4.60
CA ALA A 22 -10.60 -1.44 -5.09
C ALA A 22 -10.47 -0.41 -3.94
N ALA A 23 -11.16 -0.62 -2.81
CA ALA A 23 -11.04 0.21 -1.63
C ALA A 23 -9.65 0.11 -0.96
N LEU A 24 -9.07 -1.10 -0.87
CA LEU A 24 -7.69 -1.28 -0.43
C LEU A 24 -6.71 -0.56 -1.36
N GLY A 25 -6.90 -0.70 -2.67
CA GLY A 25 -6.09 0.01 -3.68
C GLY A 25 -6.19 1.53 -3.54
N HIS A 26 -7.39 2.07 -3.25
CA HIS A 26 -7.62 3.50 -3.02
C HIS A 26 -6.90 4.00 -1.77
N SER A 27 -7.02 3.30 -0.64
CA SER A 27 -6.31 3.61 0.61
C SER A 27 -4.79 3.65 0.41
N MET A 28 -4.22 2.62 -0.24
CA MET A 28 -2.78 2.53 -0.44
C MET A 28 -2.25 3.51 -1.50
N SER A 29 -2.93 3.67 -2.63
CA SER A 29 -2.38 4.35 -3.81
C SER A 29 -2.85 5.79 -3.98
N VAL A 30 -3.95 6.18 -3.35
CA VAL A 30 -4.52 7.54 -3.46
C VAL A 30 -4.42 8.29 -2.13
N LYS A 31 -4.82 7.65 -1.02
CA LYS A 31 -4.66 8.26 0.32
C LYS A 31 -3.25 8.12 0.87
N GLY A 32 -2.50 7.11 0.41
CA GLY A 32 -1.13 6.88 0.84
C GLY A 32 -1.07 6.43 2.30
N ASP A 33 -2.07 5.70 2.80
CA ASP A 33 -2.23 5.40 4.23
C ASP A 33 -1.06 4.59 4.83
N THR A 34 -0.17 4.07 4.00
CA THR A 34 1.06 3.40 4.44
C THR A 34 2.23 4.35 4.73
N THR A 35 2.18 5.60 4.26
CA THR A 35 3.29 6.57 4.33
C THR A 35 2.85 8.02 4.52
N ASN A 36 1.56 8.29 4.74
CA ASN A 36 1.02 9.65 4.91
C ASN A 36 1.13 10.18 6.35
N PHE A 37 1.85 9.48 7.21
CA PHE A 37 2.09 9.81 8.61
C PHE A 37 3.53 9.50 9.01
N GLU A 38 3.99 10.12 10.10
CA GLU A 38 5.29 9.85 10.72
C GLU A 38 5.14 8.84 11.86
N ILE A 39 6.12 7.96 12.05
CA ILE A 39 6.10 6.97 13.12
C ILE A 39 6.40 7.67 14.45
N ASP A 40 5.43 7.68 15.37
CA ASP A 40 5.63 8.21 16.71
C ASP A 40 6.33 7.14 17.58
N PRO A 41 7.50 7.45 18.17
CA PRO A 41 8.27 6.50 18.96
C PRO A 41 7.56 6.05 20.26
N SER A 42 6.48 6.72 20.69
CA SER A 42 5.69 6.32 21.86
C SER A 42 4.83 5.07 21.62
N PHE A 43 4.53 4.73 20.36
CA PHE A 43 3.71 3.57 20.01
C PHE A 43 4.24 2.73 18.86
N GLY A 44 5.18 3.24 18.05
CA GLY A 44 5.68 2.57 16.86
C GLY A 44 7.20 2.63 16.72
N VAL A 45 7.75 1.70 15.96
CA VAL A 45 9.18 1.57 15.64
C VAL A 45 9.32 1.11 14.19
N GLU A 46 10.42 1.45 13.55
CA GLU A 46 10.72 1.05 12.17
C GLU A 46 11.56 -0.25 12.16
N ALA A 47 11.15 -1.23 11.37
CA ALA A 47 11.74 -2.57 11.42
C ALA A 47 13.14 -2.63 10.81
N THR A 48 13.44 -1.85 9.78
CA THR A 48 14.78 -1.80 9.16
C THR A 48 15.81 -1.11 10.05
N GLU A 49 15.39 -0.14 10.89
CA GLU A 49 16.22 0.45 11.93
C GLU A 49 16.51 -0.54 13.07
N LEU A 50 15.52 -1.35 13.47
CA LEU A 50 15.68 -2.34 14.54
C LEU A 50 16.50 -3.57 14.11
N TYR A 51 16.40 -3.96 12.85
CA TYR A 51 17.03 -5.18 12.33
C TYR A 51 17.83 -4.89 11.06
N PRO A 52 18.90 -4.05 11.14
CA PRO A 52 19.66 -3.61 9.97
C PRO A 52 20.39 -4.75 9.25
N ASP A 53 20.63 -5.87 9.94
CA ASP A 53 21.32 -7.03 9.37
C ASP A 53 20.41 -7.91 8.51
N VAL A 54 19.09 -7.72 8.56
CA VAL A 54 18.14 -8.50 7.76
C VAL A 54 18.17 -8.03 6.32
N LYS A 55 18.62 -8.92 5.43
CA LYS A 55 18.62 -8.67 3.98
C LYS A 55 17.24 -8.98 3.40
N TYR A 56 16.42 -7.95 3.20
CA TYR A 56 15.14 -8.08 2.50
C TYR A 56 15.33 -8.08 0.98
N THR A 57 14.40 -8.72 0.28
CA THR A 57 14.35 -8.68 -1.19
C THR A 57 13.82 -7.32 -1.63
N SER A 58 14.59 -6.60 -2.45
CA SER A 58 14.15 -5.33 -3.04
C SER A 58 13.03 -5.57 -4.07
N VAL A 59 12.26 -4.52 -4.38
CA VAL A 59 11.22 -4.55 -5.42
C VAL A 59 11.81 -4.96 -6.78
N ASP A 60 12.97 -4.41 -7.15
CA ASP A 60 13.67 -4.73 -8.39
C ASP A 60 14.02 -6.22 -8.50
N ASN A 61 14.64 -6.77 -7.45
CA ASN A 61 14.99 -8.20 -7.39
C ASN A 61 13.75 -9.10 -7.44
N TYR A 62 12.65 -8.70 -6.78
CA TYR A 62 11.41 -9.46 -6.81
C TYR A 62 10.78 -9.46 -8.21
N LEU A 63 10.73 -8.31 -8.88
CA LEU A 63 10.10 -8.18 -10.20
C LEU A 63 10.91 -8.87 -11.31
N ASN A 64 12.23 -9.02 -11.13
CA ASN A 64 13.09 -9.78 -12.06
C ASN A 64 12.64 -11.26 -12.23
N ALA A 65 11.86 -11.81 -11.29
CA ALA A 65 11.31 -13.16 -11.43
C ALA A 65 10.20 -13.28 -12.51
N PHE A 66 9.67 -12.16 -13.00
CA PHE A 66 8.55 -12.11 -13.96
C PHE A 66 8.95 -11.59 -15.35
N VAL A 67 10.25 -11.43 -15.60
CA VAL A 67 10.85 -11.00 -16.89
C VAL A 67 11.42 -12.22 -17.60
#